data_AF-A0A1E5AHI1-F1
#
_entry.id   AF-A0A1E5AHI1-F1
#
_cell.length_a   1.000
_cell.length_b   1.000
_cell.length_c   1.000
_cell.angle_alpha   90.00
_cell.angle_beta   90.00
_cell.angle_gamma   90.00
#
_symmetry.space_group_name_H-M   'P 1'
#
loop_
_entity.id
_entity.type
_entity.pdbx_description
1 polymer ?
#
loop_
_entity_poly.entity_id
_entity_poly.type
_entity_poly.pdbx_seq_one_letter_code
_entity_poly.pdbx_strand_id
1 'polypeptide(L)'
;MTPAFKFSGRVAKGDLRHSIREEAPDGALIAPNYVETTWGSVPQYAATVRDTNTGYDPAGDCQGSFMSAKYQPNNNCYAYGCNIASNSFPQPGRANGAPALSEDFTAEHVRDNAISDGLVYVGTRLDDIKEHAAAAGAGGHYVALMFSPPENAIGGDPEANWPGDYHWARCDSLSPMSWSQKDGGDQVTNFDFAGNPITDPASANWRVNQGPIQTTGTGKDFNEYAVTYGFYCYMFVPDGSVNII
;
A
#
# COMPACT_ATOMS: atom_id res chain seq x y z
N MET A 1 39.53 14.14 7.88
CA MET A 1 38.15 14.55 8.21
C MET A 1 37.21 13.51 7.63
N THR A 2 36.64 12.67 8.49
CA THR A 2 35.56 11.75 8.09
C THR A 2 34.37 12.60 7.66
N PRO A 3 33.71 12.33 6.52
CA PRO A 3 32.52 13.08 6.16
C PRO A 3 31.51 12.94 7.31
N ALA A 4 31.03 14.06 7.84
CA ALA A 4 29.90 14.02 8.76
C ALA A 4 28.74 13.38 7.99
N PHE A 5 28.28 12.23 8.47
CA PHE A 5 27.12 11.55 7.89
C PHE A 5 25.98 12.56 7.79
N LYS A 6 25.52 12.84 6.56
CA LYS A 6 24.29 13.61 6.36
C LYS A 6 23.15 12.67 6.73
N PHE A 7 22.62 12.81 7.93
CA PHE A 7 21.37 12.16 8.30
C PHE A 7 20.22 12.86 7.57
N SER A 8 19.54 12.13 6.68
CA SER A 8 18.23 12.51 6.14
C SER A 8 17.26 11.41 6.52
N GLY A 9 16.29 11.68 7.40
CA GLY A 9 15.32 10.66 7.82
C GLY A 9 14.69 10.90 9.19
N ARG A 10 13.92 9.89 9.63
CA ARG A 10 13.14 9.86 10.88
C ARG A 10 14.05 9.97 12.10
N VAL A 11 13.76 10.93 12.98
CA VAL A 11 14.41 11.06 14.30
C VAL A 11 13.38 10.69 15.36
N ALA A 12 13.69 9.71 16.21
CA ALA A 12 12.78 9.31 17.27
C ALA A 12 12.57 10.44 18.30
N LYS A 13 11.38 10.54 18.89
CA LYS A 13 10.99 11.58 19.87
C LYS A 13 11.93 11.71 21.09
N GLY A 14 12.77 10.69 21.36
CA GLY A 14 13.76 10.69 22.44
C GLY A 14 15.23 10.86 22.01
N ASP A 15 15.52 11.00 20.71
CA ASP A 15 16.89 11.20 20.23
C ASP A 15 17.28 12.67 20.31
N LEU A 16 17.71 13.10 21.50
CA LEU A 16 18.17 14.46 21.78
C LEU A 16 19.44 14.86 21.02
N ARG A 17 20.16 13.91 20.41
CA ARG A 17 21.37 14.23 19.63
C ARG A 17 21.00 14.72 18.24
N HIS A 18 20.01 14.09 17.62
CA HIS A 18 19.58 14.35 16.25
C HIS A 18 18.22 15.07 16.17
N SER A 19 17.60 15.41 17.31
CA SER A 19 16.40 16.22 17.37
C SER A 19 16.58 17.50 16.56
N ILE A 20 15.59 17.86 15.75
CA ILE A 20 15.54 19.15 15.07
C ILE A 20 15.71 20.24 16.15
N ARG A 21 16.80 21.01 16.06
CA ARG A 21 17.19 22.00 17.08
C ARG A 21 16.61 23.38 16.82
N GLU A 22 16.02 23.58 15.66
CA GLU A 22 15.51 24.87 15.18
C GLU A 22 14.14 24.66 14.56
N GLU A 23 13.17 25.47 14.97
CA GLU A 23 11.88 25.53 14.28
C GLU A 23 12.11 26.05 12.86
N ALA A 24 11.30 25.60 11.91
CA ALA A 24 11.37 26.13 10.56
C ALA A 24 10.98 27.63 10.59
N PRO A 25 11.79 28.50 9.99
CA PRO A 25 11.42 29.91 9.90
C PRO A 25 10.15 30.09 9.05
N ASP A 26 9.42 31.16 9.32
CA ASP A 26 8.38 31.73 8.45
C ASP A 26 7.26 30.76 8.03
N GLY A 27 6.83 29.87 8.94
CA GLY A 27 5.72 28.94 8.67
C GLY A 27 6.08 27.83 7.68
N ALA A 28 7.36 27.61 7.40
CA ALA A 28 7.80 26.47 6.61
C ALA A 28 7.46 25.16 7.34
N LEU A 29 6.98 24.16 6.60
CA LEU A 29 6.66 22.85 7.15
C LEU A 29 7.87 21.93 7.02
N ILE A 30 8.33 21.36 8.13
CA ILE A 30 9.34 20.30 8.14
C ILE A 30 8.63 18.96 8.30
N ALA A 31 8.69 18.14 7.26
CA ALA A 31 8.16 16.79 7.31
C ALA A 31 9.02 15.87 8.23
N PRO A 32 8.41 14.85 8.86
CA PRO A 32 6.99 14.53 8.82
C PRO A 32 6.15 15.39 9.78
N ASN A 33 4.93 15.72 9.38
CA ASN A 33 3.87 16.01 10.34
C ASN A 33 3.35 14.70 10.92
N TYR A 34 2.69 14.74 12.08
CA TYR A 34 2.10 13.55 12.69
C TYR A 34 0.59 13.68 12.76
N VAL A 35 -0.11 12.63 12.35
CA VAL A 35 -1.57 12.50 12.46
C VAL A 35 -1.88 11.43 13.49
N GLU A 36 -2.66 11.77 14.50
CA GLU A 36 -3.04 10.83 15.55
C GLU A 36 -4.24 9.98 15.10
N THR A 37 -4.10 8.67 15.21
CA THR A 37 -5.18 7.70 14.96
C THR A 37 -5.35 6.79 16.18
N THR A 38 -6.34 5.90 16.15
CA THR A 38 -6.50 4.87 17.19
C THR A 38 -5.33 3.88 17.21
N TRP A 39 -4.57 3.77 16.10
CA TRP A 39 -3.37 2.93 16.01
C TRP A 39 -2.11 3.67 16.48
N GLY A 40 -2.24 4.94 16.89
CA GLY A 40 -1.17 5.81 17.35
C GLY A 40 -0.78 6.89 16.34
N SER A 41 0.40 7.45 16.55
CA SER A 41 0.90 8.60 15.79
C SER A 41 1.49 8.17 14.44
N VAL A 42 0.89 8.64 13.34
CA VAL A 42 1.28 8.29 11.96
C VAL A 42 2.07 9.43 11.32
N PRO A 43 3.30 9.20 10.82
CA PRO A 43 4.06 10.22 10.11
C PRO A 43 3.49 10.45 8.69
N GLN A 44 3.23 11.71 8.36
CA GLN A 44 2.79 12.19 7.05
C GLN A 44 3.83 13.16 6.45
N TYR A 45 4.32 12.86 5.25
CA TYR A 45 5.47 13.52 4.64
C TYR A 45 5.12 14.67 3.69
N ALA A 46 3.86 14.77 3.30
CA ALA A 46 3.26 15.86 2.53
C ALA A 46 1.72 15.81 2.69
N ALA A 47 1.01 16.85 2.26
CA ALA A 47 -0.45 16.83 2.27
C ALA A 47 -1.00 15.70 1.40
N THR A 48 -2.17 15.17 1.75
CA THR A 48 -2.86 14.16 0.95
C THR A 48 -3.22 14.74 -0.42
N VAL A 49 -2.85 14.02 -1.48
CA VAL A 49 -3.27 14.31 -2.86
C VAL A 49 -4.22 13.21 -3.33
N ARG A 50 -5.31 13.60 -3.96
CA ARG A 50 -6.36 12.69 -4.46
C ARG A 50 -6.50 12.90 -5.96
N ASP A 51 -6.79 11.84 -6.67
CA ASP A 51 -7.01 11.89 -8.11
C ASP A 51 -8.21 11.00 -8.48
N THR A 52 -8.84 11.30 -9.60
CA THR A 52 -9.95 10.53 -10.19
C THR A 52 -9.56 9.97 -11.55
N ASN A 53 -8.32 10.15 -12.00
CA ASN A 53 -7.82 9.47 -13.18
C ASN A 53 -7.80 7.97 -12.94
N THR A 54 -8.62 7.24 -13.70
CA THR A 54 -8.66 5.79 -13.62
C THR A 54 -7.72 5.13 -14.62
N GLY A 55 -7.12 5.85 -15.57
CA GLY A 55 -6.20 5.25 -16.55
C GLY A 55 -4.80 5.01 -15.98
N TYR A 56 -4.01 4.18 -16.64
CA TYR A 56 -2.60 3.98 -16.28
C TYR A 56 -1.77 5.22 -16.63
N ASP A 57 -1.63 6.15 -15.67
CA ASP A 57 -0.75 7.32 -15.74
C ASP A 57 0.01 7.53 -14.41
N PRO A 58 0.97 6.66 -14.05
CA PRO A 58 1.70 6.80 -12.79
C PRO A 58 2.40 8.15 -12.61
N ALA A 59 2.79 8.80 -13.72
CA ALA A 59 3.49 10.08 -13.70
C ALA A 59 2.55 11.26 -13.40
N GLY A 60 1.30 11.20 -13.85
CA GLY A 60 0.26 12.19 -13.57
C GLY A 60 -0.47 11.92 -12.25
N ASP A 61 -0.71 10.65 -11.93
CA ASP A 61 -1.54 10.22 -10.79
C ASP A 61 -1.09 10.88 -9.48
N CYS A 62 -2.05 11.55 -8.83
CA CYS A 62 -1.81 12.27 -7.58
C CYS A 62 -0.62 13.24 -7.67
N GLN A 63 -0.52 13.98 -8.77
CA GLN A 63 0.57 14.94 -9.06
C GLN A 63 1.95 14.26 -9.09
N GLY A 64 2.01 13.01 -9.55
CA GLY A 64 3.24 12.22 -9.63
C GLY A 64 3.78 11.73 -8.28
N SER A 65 2.96 11.77 -7.23
CA SER A 65 3.38 11.37 -5.87
C SER A 65 3.76 9.88 -5.78
N PHE A 66 3.23 9.06 -6.69
CA PHE A 66 3.60 7.63 -6.78
C PHE A 66 4.94 7.36 -7.46
N MET A 67 5.50 8.34 -8.19
CA MET A 67 6.77 8.21 -8.92
C MET A 67 7.88 9.12 -8.39
N SER A 68 7.52 10.11 -7.56
CA SER A 68 8.49 10.98 -6.90
C SER A 68 9.31 10.20 -5.86
N ALA A 69 10.63 10.13 -6.02
CA ALA A 69 11.51 9.43 -5.07
C ALA A 69 11.34 9.87 -3.60
N LYS A 70 10.84 11.09 -3.35
CA LYS A 70 10.57 11.61 -2.00
C LYS A 70 9.27 11.05 -1.40
N TYR A 71 8.25 10.83 -2.22
CA TYR A 71 6.90 10.50 -1.78
C TYR A 71 6.51 9.05 -2.08
N GLN A 72 7.05 8.47 -3.15
CA GLN A 72 6.87 7.09 -3.59
C GLN A 72 7.06 6.07 -2.45
N PRO A 73 8.07 6.17 -1.56
CA PRO A 73 8.22 5.19 -0.47
C PRO A 73 7.15 5.29 0.62
N ASN A 74 6.39 6.39 0.64
CA ASN A 74 5.37 6.69 1.65
C ASN A 74 3.95 6.55 1.10
N ASN A 75 3.77 6.03 -0.10
CA ASN A 75 2.48 5.71 -0.69
C ASN A 75 2.62 4.26 -1.15
N ASN A 76 1.85 3.32 -0.61
CA ASN A 76 2.01 1.89 -0.91
C ASN A 76 0.98 1.39 -1.94
N CYS A 77 0.86 0.07 -2.10
CA CYS A 77 -0.17 -0.58 -2.92
C CYS A 77 -1.58 -0.07 -2.61
N TYR A 78 -1.91 0.15 -1.34
CA TYR A 78 -3.24 0.61 -0.93
C TYR A 78 -3.49 2.08 -1.29
N ALA A 79 -2.49 2.95 -1.11
CA ALA A 79 -2.52 4.33 -1.57
C ALA A 79 -2.77 4.42 -3.08
N TYR A 80 -2.01 3.63 -3.85
CA TYR A 80 -2.13 3.57 -5.31
C TYR A 80 -3.48 3.01 -5.73
N GLY A 81 -3.89 1.88 -5.14
CA GLY A 81 -5.18 1.25 -5.36
C GLY A 81 -6.34 2.22 -5.14
N CYS A 82 -6.29 3.05 -4.08
CA CYS A 82 -7.33 4.03 -3.81
C CYS A 82 -7.22 5.32 -4.65
N ASN A 83 -6.15 5.49 -5.42
CA ASN A 83 -5.78 6.74 -6.09
C ASN A 83 -5.67 7.94 -5.14
N ILE A 84 -5.06 7.69 -3.96
CA ILE A 84 -4.86 8.68 -2.90
C ILE A 84 -3.43 8.58 -2.39
N ALA A 85 -2.61 9.59 -2.72
CA ALA A 85 -1.29 9.74 -2.12
C ALA A 85 -1.42 10.43 -0.75
N SER A 86 -1.66 9.66 0.31
CA SER A 86 -1.73 10.16 1.70
C SER A 86 -0.38 10.61 2.25
N ASN A 87 0.72 10.15 1.63
CA ASN A 87 2.10 10.38 2.01
C ASN A 87 2.43 9.89 3.42
N SER A 88 1.82 8.78 3.85
CA SER A 88 1.90 8.24 5.23
C SER A 88 2.01 6.71 5.32
N PHE A 89 2.16 6.03 4.18
CA PHE A 89 2.15 4.57 4.02
C PHE A 89 0.85 3.97 4.57
N PRO A 90 -0.29 4.22 3.91
CA PRO A 90 -1.60 3.98 4.49
C PRO A 90 -1.90 2.52 4.70
N GLN A 91 -2.71 2.26 5.73
CA GLN A 91 -3.18 0.92 6.08
C GLN A 91 -4.71 0.92 6.06
N PRO A 92 -5.36 -0.13 5.52
CA PRO A 92 -6.81 -0.26 5.58
C PRO A 92 -7.33 -0.05 7.01
N GLY A 93 -8.32 0.83 7.15
CA GLY A 93 -9.04 1.12 8.39
C GLY A 93 -8.33 2.07 9.35
N ARG A 94 -7.05 2.41 9.11
CA ARG A 94 -6.25 3.20 10.06
C ARG A 94 -6.76 4.62 10.24
N ALA A 95 -7.34 5.22 9.20
CA ALA A 95 -7.89 6.58 9.28
C ALA A 95 -9.24 6.63 10.01
N ASN A 96 -9.99 5.53 10.02
CA ASN A 96 -11.38 5.47 10.48
C ASN A 96 -11.54 4.69 11.78
N GLY A 97 -10.43 4.35 12.43
CA GLY A 97 -10.41 3.78 13.77
C GLY A 97 -10.78 2.30 13.84
N ALA A 98 -10.70 1.58 12.71
CA ALA A 98 -10.90 0.13 12.68
C ALA A 98 -9.85 -0.59 13.55
N PRO A 99 -10.03 -1.87 13.92
CA PRO A 99 -9.02 -2.62 14.65
C PRO A 99 -7.71 -2.75 13.87
N ALA A 100 -6.58 -2.76 14.58
CA ALA A 100 -5.28 -2.87 13.94
C ALA A 100 -5.09 -4.26 13.33
N LEU A 101 -4.55 -4.31 12.11
CA LEU A 101 -4.28 -5.56 11.39
C LEU A 101 -3.32 -6.49 12.15
N SER A 102 -2.55 -5.97 13.12
CA SER A 102 -1.67 -6.74 13.99
C SER A 102 -2.39 -7.64 15.01
N GLU A 103 -3.68 -7.43 15.25
CA GLU A 103 -4.45 -8.20 16.26
C GLU A 103 -4.99 -9.52 15.70
N ASP A 104 -5.41 -9.53 14.43
CA ASP A 104 -5.95 -10.70 13.73
C ASP A 104 -5.74 -10.56 12.22
N PHE A 105 -4.63 -11.06 11.69
CA PHE A 105 -4.28 -10.80 10.30
C PHE A 105 -4.92 -11.81 9.34
N THR A 106 -6.10 -11.46 8.81
CA THR A 106 -6.87 -12.24 7.83
C THR A 106 -7.29 -11.39 6.62
N ALA A 107 -7.60 -12.05 5.51
CA ALA A 107 -8.08 -11.36 4.30
C ALA A 107 -9.43 -10.67 4.54
N GLU A 108 -10.31 -11.30 5.33
CA GLU A 108 -11.58 -10.74 5.80
C GLU A 108 -11.35 -9.43 6.55
N HIS A 109 -10.41 -9.42 7.49
CA HIS A 109 -10.11 -8.24 8.29
C HIS A 109 -9.54 -7.10 7.44
N VAL A 110 -8.66 -7.40 6.48
CA VAL A 110 -8.16 -6.40 5.50
C VAL A 110 -9.30 -5.82 4.67
N ARG A 111 -10.20 -6.66 4.15
CA ARG A 111 -11.39 -6.21 3.41
C ARG A 111 -12.29 -5.33 4.28
N ASP A 112 -12.62 -5.76 5.48
CA ASP A 112 -13.55 -5.06 6.37
C ASP A 112 -12.99 -3.71 6.83
N ASN A 113 -11.68 -3.65 7.07
CA ASN A 113 -10.98 -2.39 7.30
C ASN A 113 -11.01 -1.48 6.06
N ALA A 114 -10.83 -2.01 4.86
CA ALA A 114 -10.95 -1.22 3.63
C ALA A 114 -12.39 -0.72 3.41
N ILE A 115 -13.41 -1.50 3.81
CA ILE A 115 -14.82 -1.04 3.83
C ILE A 115 -14.99 0.13 4.79
N SER A 116 -14.36 0.09 5.97
CA SER A 116 -14.41 1.21 6.93
C SER A 116 -13.78 2.50 6.40
N ASP A 117 -12.84 2.39 5.46
CA ASP A 117 -12.26 3.52 4.73
C ASP A 117 -13.16 4.05 3.59
N GLY A 118 -14.23 3.32 3.25
CA GLY A 118 -15.23 3.71 2.26
C GLY A 118 -15.22 2.89 0.98
N LEU A 119 -14.42 1.83 0.87
CA LEU A 119 -14.49 0.90 -0.27
C LEU A 119 -15.76 0.05 -0.19
N VAL A 120 -16.24 -0.42 -1.34
CA VAL A 120 -17.43 -1.26 -1.45
C VAL A 120 -17.01 -2.64 -1.95
N TYR A 121 -17.37 -3.70 -1.24
CA TYR A 121 -17.17 -5.07 -1.72
C TYR A 121 -18.01 -5.33 -2.97
N VAL A 122 -17.39 -5.86 -4.02
CA VAL A 122 -18.04 -6.12 -5.32
C VAL A 122 -18.28 -7.61 -5.54
N GLY A 123 -17.26 -8.43 -5.30
CA GLY A 123 -17.35 -9.86 -5.57
C GLY A 123 -15.99 -10.52 -5.76
N THR A 124 -15.96 -11.67 -6.42
CA THR A 124 -14.75 -12.48 -6.63
C THR A 124 -14.53 -12.86 -8.09
N ARG A 125 -15.39 -12.39 -9.00
CA ARG A 125 -15.32 -12.64 -10.43
C ARG A 125 -15.29 -11.34 -11.20
N LEU A 126 -14.64 -11.34 -12.37
CA LEU A 126 -14.67 -10.20 -13.29
C LEU A 126 -16.09 -9.86 -13.76
N ASP A 127 -17.01 -10.83 -13.77
CA ASP A 127 -18.41 -10.57 -14.10
C ASP A 127 -19.11 -9.73 -13.02
N ASP A 128 -18.74 -9.89 -11.74
CA ASP A 128 -19.28 -9.07 -10.63
C ASP A 128 -18.90 -7.59 -10.83
N ILE A 129 -17.68 -7.33 -11.32
CA ILE A 129 -17.23 -5.98 -11.69
C ILE A 129 -18.10 -5.43 -12.81
N LYS A 130 -18.33 -6.20 -13.88
CA LYS A 130 -19.12 -5.74 -15.03
C LYS A 130 -20.57 -5.45 -14.64
N GLU A 131 -21.15 -6.32 -13.82
CA GLU A 131 -22.51 -6.15 -13.27
C GLU A 131 -22.59 -4.91 -12.38
N HIS A 132 -21.62 -4.72 -11.47
CA HIS A 132 -21.54 -3.51 -10.66
C HIS A 132 -21.34 -2.27 -11.53
N ALA A 133 -20.49 -2.31 -12.55
CA ALA A 133 -20.18 -1.17 -13.42
C ALA A 133 -21.38 -0.75 -14.26
N ALA A 134 -22.23 -1.69 -14.65
CA ALA A 134 -23.46 -1.42 -15.36
C ALA A 134 -24.53 -0.75 -14.47
N ALA A 135 -24.49 -0.99 -13.16
CA ALA A 135 -25.41 -0.41 -12.19
C ALA A 135 -24.87 0.84 -11.48
N ALA A 136 -23.55 0.97 -11.38
CA ALA A 136 -22.88 2.10 -10.75
C ALA A 136 -23.09 3.38 -11.58
N GLY A 137 -23.29 4.50 -10.88
CA GLY A 137 -23.25 5.81 -11.52
C GLY A 137 -21.85 6.12 -12.08
N ALA A 138 -21.70 7.27 -12.74
CA ALA A 138 -20.38 7.73 -13.16
C ALA A 138 -19.51 8.12 -11.93
N GLY A 139 -18.28 7.62 -11.90
CA GLY A 139 -17.24 7.96 -10.90
C GLY A 139 -16.72 6.74 -10.15
N GLY A 140 -15.44 6.75 -9.81
CA GLY A 140 -14.73 5.68 -9.10
C GLY A 140 -14.09 4.62 -10.01
N HIS A 141 -13.40 3.67 -9.38
CA HIS A 141 -12.67 2.59 -10.05
C HIS A 141 -12.68 1.31 -9.21
N TYR A 142 -12.13 0.24 -9.77
CA TYR A 142 -12.07 -1.06 -9.11
C TYR A 142 -10.66 -1.39 -8.64
N VAL A 143 -10.59 -2.16 -7.56
CA VAL A 143 -9.35 -2.72 -7.04
C VAL A 143 -9.52 -4.20 -6.76
N ALA A 144 -8.41 -4.94 -6.79
CA ALA A 144 -8.33 -6.33 -6.39
C ALA A 144 -7.48 -6.44 -5.13
N LEU A 145 -7.98 -7.17 -4.13
CA LEU A 145 -7.24 -7.55 -2.93
C LEU A 145 -6.64 -8.93 -3.15
N MET A 146 -5.33 -9.02 -3.00
CA MET A 146 -4.60 -10.28 -2.88
C MET A 146 -4.03 -10.38 -1.47
N PHE A 147 -3.95 -11.60 -0.93
CA PHE A 147 -3.57 -11.85 0.45
C PHE A 147 -2.61 -13.03 0.56
N SER A 148 -1.56 -12.85 1.36
CA SER A 148 -0.63 -13.89 1.75
C SER A 148 -0.77 -14.11 3.26
N PRO A 149 -1.32 -15.26 3.71
CA PRO A 149 -1.54 -15.49 5.13
C PRO A 149 -0.20 -15.60 5.89
N PRO A 150 -0.19 -15.35 7.21
CA PRO A 150 0.94 -15.69 8.04
C PRO A 150 1.27 -17.18 7.89
N GLU A 151 2.55 -17.50 7.72
CA GLU A 151 3.00 -18.88 7.52
C GLU A 151 4.32 -19.09 8.27
N ASN A 152 4.34 -20.13 9.12
CA ASN A 152 5.55 -20.53 9.81
C ASN A 152 6.30 -21.57 8.98
N ALA A 153 7.61 -21.59 9.13
CA ALA A 153 8.49 -22.55 8.48
C ALA A 153 8.45 -22.51 6.95
N ILE A 154 8.36 -21.32 6.34
CA ILE A 154 8.22 -21.20 4.89
C ILE A 154 9.46 -21.76 4.17
N GLY A 155 9.24 -22.39 3.02
CA GLY A 155 10.32 -23.07 2.29
C GLY A 155 10.92 -24.27 3.04
N GLY A 156 10.30 -24.71 4.15
CA GLY A 156 10.78 -25.80 5.00
C GLY A 156 11.85 -25.38 6.02
N ASP A 157 12.13 -24.08 6.15
CA ASP A 157 13.06 -23.57 7.15
C ASP A 157 12.31 -23.19 8.44
N PRO A 158 12.49 -23.92 9.57
CA PRO A 158 11.73 -23.69 10.80
C PRO A 158 11.90 -22.29 11.42
N GLU A 159 12.93 -21.55 11.04
CA GLU A 159 13.17 -20.18 11.55
C GLU A 159 12.53 -19.10 10.65
N ALA A 160 12.10 -19.47 9.44
CA ALA A 160 11.49 -18.56 8.47
C ALA A 160 9.98 -18.40 8.73
N ASN A 161 9.64 -17.41 9.55
CA ASN A 161 8.25 -17.09 9.89
C ASN A 161 7.78 -15.86 9.12
N TRP A 162 6.93 -16.09 8.12
CA TRP A 162 6.28 -15.04 7.35
C TRP A 162 5.12 -14.44 8.16
N PRO A 163 5.13 -13.12 8.43
CA PRO A 163 4.09 -12.47 9.23
C PRO A 163 2.75 -12.35 8.49
N GLY A 164 2.69 -12.67 7.20
CA GLY A 164 1.57 -12.37 6.33
C GLY A 164 1.72 -10.98 5.70
N ASP A 165 1.08 -10.80 4.54
CA ASP A 165 0.95 -9.49 3.90
C ASP A 165 -0.29 -9.43 2.99
N TYR A 166 -0.65 -8.24 2.54
CA TYR A 166 -1.69 -8.00 1.53
C TYR A 166 -1.17 -7.17 0.37
N HIS A 167 -1.81 -7.28 -0.78
CA HIS A 167 -1.46 -6.51 -1.97
C HIS A 167 -2.71 -6.01 -2.69
N TRP A 168 -2.60 -4.87 -3.36
CA TRP A 168 -3.69 -4.25 -4.09
C TRP A 168 -3.29 -3.96 -5.53
N ALA A 169 -4.17 -4.28 -6.46
CA ALA A 169 -4.08 -3.89 -7.86
C ALA A 169 -5.27 -2.99 -8.23
N ARG A 170 -5.03 -1.95 -9.04
CA ARG A 170 -6.04 -1.02 -9.54
C ARG A 170 -6.45 -1.39 -10.96
N CYS A 171 -7.74 -1.38 -11.25
CA CYS A 171 -8.26 -1.52 -12.60
C CYS A 171 -8.09 -0.19 -13.34
N ASP A 172 -7.34 -0.20 -14.45
CA ASP A 172 -7.08 0.99 -15.24
C ASP A 172 -8.08 1.18 -16.40
N SER A 173 -8.68 0.08 -16.86
CA SER A 173 -9.69 0.08 -17.91
C SER A 173 -10.55 -1.18 -17.78
N LEU A 174 -11.85 -1.03 -18.03
CA LEU A 174 -12.80 -2.15 -18.09
C LEU A 174 -12.87 -2.80 -19.48
N SER A 175 -12.38 -2.12 -20.53
CA SER A 175 -12.43 -2.61 -21.92
C SER A 175 -11.35 -1.98 -22.82
N PRO A 176 -10.28 -2.72 -23.20
CA PRO A 176 -9.94 -4.03 -22.66
C PRO A 176 -9.64 -3.94 -21.16
N MET A 177 -9.88 -5.03 -20.44
CA MET A 177 -9.57 -5.11 -19.02
C MET A 177 -8.06 -4.98 -18.81
N SER A 178 -7.62 -3.97 -18.07
CA SER A 178 -6.20 -3.77 -17.73
C SER A 178 -6.05 -3.32 -16.30
N TRP A 179 -4.98 -3.74 -15.66
CA TRP A 179 -4.70 -3.44 -14.26
C TRP A 179 -3.26 -3.06 -14.05
N SER A 180 -3.01 -2.38 -12.94
CA SER A 180 -1.70 -2.00 -12.48
C SER A 180 -1.58 -2.14 -10.97
N GLN A 181 -0.34 -2.17 -10.50
CA GLN A 181 -0.01 -2.42 -9.12
C GLN A 181 1.23 -1.63 -8.72
N LYS A 182 1.44 -1.58 -7.41
CA LYS A 182 2.64 -1.02 -6.81
C LYS A 182 3.09 -1.90 -5.66
N ASP A 183 4.32 -2.40 -5.73
CA ASP A 183 4.87 -3.26 -4.68
C ASP A 183 5.44 -2.43 -3.53
N GLY A 184 4.62 -2.18 -2.51
CA GLY A 184 5.01 -1.36 -1.36
C GLY A 184 5.62 -0.02 -1.78
N GLY A 185 6.92 0.15 -1.54
CA GLY A 185 7.67 1.36 -1.88
C GLY A 185 8.14 1.46 -3.33
N ASP A 186 8.02 0.43 -4.17
CA ASP A 186 8.60 0.37 -5.52
C ASP A 186 7.81 1.13 -6.59
N GLN A 187 8.31 1.21 -7.82
CA GLN A 187 7.63 1.93 -8.89
C GLN A 187 6.31 1.23 -9.28
N VAL A 188 5.34 2.03 -9.70
CA VAL A 188 4.09 1.52 -10.25
C VAL A 188 4.37 0.79 -11.56
N THR A 189 3.68 -0.32 -11.77
CA THR A 189 3.80 -1.15 -12.98
C THR A 189 2.44 -1.73 -13.38
N ASN A 190 2.23 -1.98 -14.66
CA ASN A 190 1.08 -2.75 -15.17
C ASN A 190 1.39 -4.24 -15.39
N PHE A 191 2.48 -4.71 -14.78
CA PHE A 191 2.91 -6.11 -14.81
C PHE A 191 2.68 -6.82 -13.48
N ASP A 192 2.38 -8.11 -13.57
CA ASP A 192 2.42 -9.04 -12.45
C ASP A 192 3.89 -9.28 -12.00
N PHE A 193 4.10 -10.06 -10.93
CA PHE A 193 5.46 -10.30 -10.41
C PHE A 193 6.35 -11.14 -11.33
N ALA A 194 5.81 -11.70 -12.40
CA ALA A 194 6.58 -12.37 -13.45
C ALA A 194 6.80 -11.50 -14.70
N GLY A 195 6.36 -10.23 -14.70
CA GLY A 195 6.54 -9.30 -15.80
C GLY A 195 5.48 -9.40 -16.90
N ASN A 196 4.34 -10.06 -16.67
CA ASN A 196 3.26 -10.16 -17.66
C ASN A 196 2.19 -9.09 -17.41
N PRO A 197 1.58 -8.51 -18.47
CA PRO A 197 0.48 -7.56 -18.31
C PRO A 197 -0.67 -8.16 -17.50
N ILE A 198 -1.21 -7.38 -16.55
CA ILE A 198 -2.32 -7.84 -15.71
C ILE A 198 -3.64 -7.55 -16.42
N THR A 199 -4.33 -8.61 -16.85
CA THR A 199 -5.68 -8.52 -17.44
C THR A 199 -6.77 -9.05 -16.50
N ASP A 200 -6.40 -9.98 -15.62
CA ASP A 200 -7.26 -10.54 -14.58
C ASP A 200 -6.43 -10.84 -13.31
N PRO A 201 -6.55 -10.03 -12.24
CA PRO A 201 -5.86 -10.25 -10.98
C PRO A 201 -6.11 -11.64 -10.38
N ALA A 202 -7.23 -12.30 -10.66
CA ALA A 202 -7.49 -13.64 -10.14
C ALA A 202 -6.62 -14.74 -10.76
N SER A 203 -6.00 -14.48 -11.92
CA SER A 203 -5.15 -15.44 -12.63
C SER A 203 -3.72 -14.95 -12.93
N ALA A 204 -3.39 -13.71 -12.57
CA ALA A 204 -2.04 -13.14 -12.68
C ALA A 204 -1.05 -13.78 -11.71
N ASN A 205 0.26 -13.65 -11.99
CA ASN A 205 1.30 -14.18 -11.12
C ASN A 205 1.62 -13.23 -9.96
N TRP A 206 1.19 -13.61 -8.77
CA TRP A 206 1.47 -12.90 -7.52
C TRP A 206 2.48 -13.62 -6.63
N ARG A 207 3.38 -14.41 -7.23
CA ARG A 207 4.48 -15.03 -6.50
C ARG A 207 5.73 -14.17 -6.61
N VAL A 208 6.25 -13.74 -5.47
CA VAL A 208 7.40 -12.83 -5.38
C VAL A 208 8.46 -13.41 -4.46
N ASN A 209 9.72 -13.15 -4.79
CA ASN A 209 10.85 -13.38 -3.90
C ASN A 209 10.92 -12.21 -2.90
N GLN A 210 10.59 -12.48 -1.64
CA GLN A 210 10.63 -11.49 -0.56
C GLN A 210 12.06 -11.23 -0.04
N GLY A 211 13.04 -11.95 -0.59
CA GLY A 211 14.39 -11.96 -0.05
C GLY A 211 14.41 -12.56 1.35
N PRO A 212 15.38 -12.17 2.19
CA PRO A 212 15.48 -12.69 3.54
C PRO A 212 14.50 -12.04 4.51
N ILE A 213 13.80 -12.87 5.29
CA ILE A 213 12.78 -12.41 6.25
C ILE A 213 13.43 -11.75 7.48
N GLN A 214 14.59 -12.25 7.94
CA GLN A 214 15.27 -11.75 9.14
C GLN A 214 16.65 -11.14 8.83
N THR A 215 16.68 -9.86 8.44
CA THR A 215 17.94 -9.17 8.07
C THR A 215 18.64 -8.43 9.21
N THR A 216 18.05 -8.39 10.41
CA THR A 216 18.58 -7.65 11.57
C THR A 216 18.68 -8.52 12.84
N GLY A 217 19.55 -8.13 13.78
CA GLY A 217 19.78 -8.88 15.03
C GLY A 217 20.89 -9.94 14.93
N THR A 218 20.95 -10.81 15.95
CA THR A 218 21.99 -11.85 16.12
C THR A 218 21.67 -13.17 15.41
N GLY A 219 20.48 -13.32 14.84
CA GLY A 219 20.02 -14.48 14.06
C GLY A 219 19.65 -14.05 12.64
N LYS A 220 20.61 -13.50 11.90
CA LYS A 220 20.35 -13.09 10.52
C LYS A 220 20.09 -14.32 9.66
N ASP A 221 18.97 -14.31 8.99
CA ASP A 221 18.64 -15.20 7.91
C ASP A 221 18.95 -14.49 6.59
N PHE A 222 19.71 -15.15 5.73
CA PHE A 222 20.09 -14.66 4.40
C PHE A 222 19.48 -15.50 3.28
N ASN A 223 18.68 -16.52 3.63
CA ASN A 223 17.98 -17.31 2.65
C ASN A 223 16.91 -16.44 1.96
N GLU A 224 16.65 -16.74 0.70
CA GLU A 224 15.60 -16.10 -0.06
C GLU A 224 14.33 -16.94 -0.02
N TYR A 225 13.20 -16.30 0.26
CA TYR A 225 11.92 -16.99 0.30
C TYR A 225 10.94 -16.40 -0.70
N ALA A 226 10.21 -17.30 -1.36
CA ALA A 226 9.14 -16.93 -2.25
C ALA A 226 7.79 -17.10 -1.55
N VAL A 227 6.99 -16.04 -1.53
CA VAL A 227 5.60 -16.07 -1.04
C VAL A 227 4.65 -15.84 -2.21
N THR A 228 3.43 -16.34 -2.07
CA THR A 228 2.36 -16.12 -3.05
C THR A 228 1.24 -15.35 -2.38
N TYR A 229 0.74 -14.32 -3.04
CA TYR A 229 -0.50 -13.65 -2.65
C TYR A 229 -1.65 -14.30 -3.43
N GLY A 230 -2.59 -14.91 -2.72
CA GLY A 230 -3.80 -15.45 -3.33
C GLY A 230 -4.81 -14.33 -3.59
N PHE A 231 -5.47 -14.35 -4.75
CA PHE A 231 -6.59 -13.45 -5.00
C PHE A 231 -7.71 -13.70 -3.97
N TYR A 232 -8.25 -12.61 -3.40
CA TYR A 232 -9.32 -12.68 -2.42
C TYR A 232 -10.63 -12.09 -2.94
N CYS A 233 -10.65 -10.80 -3.32
CA CYS A 233 -11.86 -10.15 -3.82
C CYS A 233 -11.60 -8.90 -4.67
N TYR A 234 -12.63 -8.50 -5.40
CA TYR A 234 -12.75 -7.20 -6.03
C TYR A 234 -13.54 -6.24 -5.13
N MET A 235 -13.10 -4.98 -5.12
CA MET A 235 -13.77 -3.89 -4.44
C MET A 235 -13.86 -2.67 -5.36
N PHE A 236 -14.80 -1.79 -5.07
CA PHE A 236 -15.00 -0.53 -5.75
C PHE A 236 -14.57 0.62 -4.84
N VAL A 237 -13.89 1.60 -5.42
CA VAL A 237 -13.36 2.81 -4.79
C VAL A 237 -14.19 3.98 -5.33
N PRO A 238 -15.19 4.48 -4.59
CA PRO A 238 -15.96 5.64 -5.04
C PRO A 238 -15.13 6.92 -4.95
N ASP A 239 -15.24 7.77 -5.97
CA ASP A 239 -14.52 9.06 -6.00
C ASP A 239 -14.91 9.94 -4.80
N GLY A 240 -13.89 10.50 -4.14
CA GLY A 240 -14.05 11.52 -3.11
C GLY A 240 -14.60 11.06 -1.76
N SER A 241 -15.09 9.82 -1.62
CA SER A 241 -15.62 9.31 -0.33
C SER A 241 -14.61 8.51 0.49
N VAL A 242 -13.54 8.01 -0.14
CA VAL A 242 -12.56 7.15 0.53
C VAL A 242 -11.59 7.98 1.38
N ASN A 243 -11.34 7.58 2.62
CA ASN A 243 -10.41 8.25 3.52
C ASN A 243 -9.38 7.26 4.07
N ILE A 244 -8.11 7.48 3.74
CA ILE A 244 -7.01 6.60 4.15
C ILE A 244 -5.89 7.43 4.78
N ILE A 245 -5.17 6.82 5.70
CA ILE A 245 -3.94 7.37 6.24
C ILE A 245 -2.94 6.31 6.53
#